data_AF-A0A2S6WPN6-F1
#
_entry.id   AF-A0A2S6WPN6-F1
#
_cell.length_a   1.000
_cell.length_b   1.000
_cell.length_c   1.000
_cell.angle_alpha   90.00
_cell.angle_beta   90.00
_cell.angle_gamma   90.00
#
_symmetry.space_group_name_H-M   'P 1'
#
loop_
_entity.id
_entity.type
_entity.pdbx_description
1 polymer ?
#
loop_
_entity_poly.entity_id
_entity_poly.type
_entity_poly.pdbx_seq_one_letter_code
_entity_poly.pdbx_strand_id
1 'polypeptide(L)'
;MHSLDPLATSALISDTYRRYLRSLLPLREPRLAEALAHAIDTSPLLTKGPLLEATPAYAPGATLNELIGEGVLHPAFRQLTGSALPGDRPLYRHQEQALRKAVAGRNLVVATGTGSGKTESFLLPILNTLAAEHAHGTIGPGIRALLLYPMNALANDQMKRLRRLLAAAPHITFGRYTGDTKDDPRRAADTFEQLNPGEPRLPNELLSRREMRATPPHILLTNYAMLEYLLLRPLDMNLFEGGHAGGWRFIVVDEAHVYDGARGAELAMLLRRLKDRVGQGRDIQAIATSATVGAEENPAAVTAFAQALFDVPFHWDADDLAAQDLVTATRVGTPDGPHWGPLPPTEYLRLATAADPGPEIVTAARMHGLATTTPAAALAAEAGTAALRRALAEGPRPVRDIAHTVFPGDPVGPAAVTALIQLASQTTDTDGAPVLSARYHFFARATEGAFTCLDPAG
;
A
#
# COMPACT_ATOMS: atom_id res chain seq x y z
N MET A 1 24.87 -0.01 -6.57
CA MET A 1 23.60 -0.70 -6.94
C MET A 1 23.26 -0.25 -8.35
N HIS A 2 23.20 -1.14 -9.34
CA HIS A 2 22.87 -0.72 -10.72
C HIS A 2 21.43 -0.20 -10.74
N SER A 3 21.27 1.10 -10.98
CA SER A 3 19.97 1.72 -11.22
C SER A 3 19.36 1.08 -12.47
N LEU A 4 18.14 0.56 -12.36
CA LEU A 4 17.44 -0.05 -13.48
C LEU A 4 17.09 1.04 -14.49
N ASP A 5 17.57 0.95 -15.73
CA ASP A 5 17.15 1.83 -16.82
C ASP A 5 15.71 1.47 -17.23
N PRO A 6 14.70 2.31 -16.90
CA PRO A 6 13.31 1.98 -17.13
C PRO A 6 12.94 2.00 -18.63
N LEU A 7 13.65 2.78 -19.45
CA LEU A 7 13.43 2.86 -20.90
C LEU A 7 13.94 1.60 -21.58
N ALA A 8 15.19 1.21 -21.29
CA ALA A 8 15.78 -0.02 -21.81
C ALA A 8 15.02 -1.26 -21.33
N THR A 9 14.62 -1.29 -20.05
CA THR A 9 13.85 -2.39 -19.48
C THR A 9 12.48 -2.54 -20.15
N SER A 10 11.77 -1.42 -20.36
CA SER A 10 10.46 -1.44 -21.02
C SER A 10 10.55 -1.91 -22.47
N ALA A 11 11.60 -1.47 -23.19
CA ALA A 11 11.88 -1.94 -24.55
C ALA A 11 12.13 -3.45 -24.56
N LEU A 12 12.99 -3.94 -23.67
CA LEU A 12 13.31 -5.37 -23.54
C LEU A 12 12.07 -6.22 -23.23
N ILE A 13 11.21 -5.77 -22.30
CA ILE A 13 9.96 -6.48 -21.96
C ILE A 13 9.03 -6.49 -23.18
N SER A 14 8.86 -5.36 -23.85
CA SER A 14 8.03 -5.25 -25.06
C SER A 14 8.50 -6.20 -26.16
N ASP A 15 9.80 -6.21 -26.46
CA ASP A 15 10.38 -7.05 -27.50
C ASP A 15 10.29 -8.53 -27.14
N THR A 16 10.50 -8.86 -25.88
CA THR A 16 10.37 -10.24 -25.37
C THR A 16 8.92 -10.71 -25.44
N TYR A 17 7.96 -9.86 -25.08
CA TYR A 17 6.55 -10.18 -25.17
C TYR A 17 6.10 -10.39 -26.62
N ARG A 18 6.52 -9.52 -27.55
CA ARG A 18 6.23 -9.66 -28.99
C ARG A 18 6.86 -10.93 -29.58
N ARG A 19 8.09 -11.28 -29.19
CA ARG A 19 8.72 -12.56 -29.58
C ARG A 19 7.93 -13.76 -29.03
N TYR A 20 7.51 -13.71 -27.78
CA TYR A 20 6.70 -14.76 -27.17
C TYR A 20 5.38 -14.97 -27.93
N LEU A 21 4.64 -13.89 -28.24
CA LEU A 21 3.39 -13.97 -29.01
C LEU A 21 3.60 -14.61 -30.39
N ARG A 22 4.68 -14.27 -31.09
CA ARG A 22 5.04 -14.91 -32.37
C ARG A 22 5.31 -16.41 -32.22
N SER A 23 5.96 -16.82 -31.13
CA SER A 23 6.27 -18.24 -30.88
C SER A 23 5.04 -19.07 -30.47
N LEU A 24 4.03 -18.46 -29.85
CA LEU A 24 2.81 -19.13 -29.42
C LEU A 24 1.91 -19.58 -30.58
N LEU A 25 1.97 -18.86 -31.71
CA LEU A 25 1.08 -19.06 -32.86
C LEU A 25 1.89 -19.36 -34.13
N PRO A 26 2.54 -20.53 -34.23
CA PRO A 26 3.31 -20.89 -35.42
C PRO A 26 2.36 -21.16 -36.60
N LEU A 27 2.35 -20.25 -37.58
CA LEU A 27 1.58 -20.40 -38.82
C LEU A 27 2.44 -21.04 -39.91
N ARG A 28 1.91 -22.08 -40.57
CA ARG A 28 2.61 -22.79 -41.67
C ARG A 28 2.60 -22.03 -42.98
N GLU A 29 1.58 -21.19 -43.19
CA GLU A 29 1.42 -20.44 -44.45
C GLU A 29 2.16 -19.10 -44.38
N PRO A 30 3.16 -18.84 -45.26
CA PRO A 30 4.06 -17.69 -45.14
C PRO A 30 3.34 -16.34 -45.12
N ARG A 31 2.30 -16.16 -45.93
CA ARG A 31 1.56 -14.88 -46.01
C ARG A 31 0.83 -14.53 -44.72
N LEU A 32 0.24 -15.53 -44.07
CA LEU A 32 -0.46 -15.35 -42.80
C LEU A 32 0.53 -15.16 -41.65
N ALA A 33 1.66 -15.86 -41.67
CA ALA A 33 2.75 -15.66 -40.71
C ALA A 33 3.31 -14.24 -40.75
N GLU A 34 3.53 -13.70 -41.96
CA GLU A 34 4.00 -12.33 -42.16
C GLU A 34 2.94 -11.29 -41.72
N ALA A 35 1.67 -11.50 -42.06
CA ALA A 35 0.58 -10.63 -41.63
C ALA A 35 0.43 -10.60 -40.10
N LEU A 36 0.50 -11.76 -39.44
CA LEU A 36 0.46 -11.87 -37.98
C LEU A 36 1.68 -11.19 -37.33
N ALA A 37 2.88 -11.43 -37.85
CA ALA A 37 4.09 -10.77 -37.35
C ALA A 37 4.00 -9.25 -37.49
N HIS A 38 3.51 -8.74 -38.62
CA HIS A 38 3.29 -7.32 -38.83
C HIS A 38 2.26 -6.73 -37.85
N ALA A 39 1.13 -7.42 -37.64
CA ALA A 39 0.10 -7.00 -36.68
C ALA A 39 0.65 -6.98 -35.25
N ILE A 40 1.46 -7.97 -34.86
CA ILE A 40 2.14 -8.00 -33.56
C ILE A 40 3.15 -6.87 -33.45
N ASP A 41 4.01 -6.64 -34.45
CA ASP A 41 5.12 -5.68 -34.35
C ASP A 41 4.63 -4.23 -34.39
N THR A 42 3.55 -3.94 -35.12
CA THR A 42 3.02 -2.57 -35.26
C THR A 42 1.95 -2.20 -34.22
N SER A 43 1.38 -3.18 -33.50
CA SER A 43 0.28 -2.89 -32.57
C SER A 43 0.73 -2.03 -31.39
N PRO A 44 0.09 -0.86 -31.16
CA PRO A 44 0.30 -0.04 -29.97
C PRO A 44 -0.50 -0.56 -28.75
N LEU A 45 -1.32 -1.59 -28.93
CA LEU A 45 -2.25 -2.09 -27.91
C LEU A 45 -1.68 -3.24 -27.07
N LEU A 46 -0.56 -3.83 -27.49
CA LEU A 46 0.08 -4.95 -26.78
C LEU A 46 0.82 -4.49 -25.53
N THR A 47 1.50 -3.36 -25.62
CA THR A 47 2.32 -2.82 -24.55
C THR A 47 2.15 -1.31 -24.43
N LYS A 48 2.13 -0.81 -23.20
CA LYS A 48 2.06 0.62 -22.90
C LYS A 48 3.04 0.97 -21.79
N GLY A 49 3.90 1.95 -22.04
CA GLY A 49 4.85 2.46 -21.06
C GLY A 49 6.27 2.68 -21.62
N PRO A 50 7.23 3.06 -20.75
CA PRO A 50 7.01 3.28 -19.33
C PRO A 50 6.20 4.56 -19.09
N LEU A 51 5.14 4.44 -18.30
CA LEU A 51 4.44 5.57 -17.72
C LEU A 51 5.15 5.92 -16.42
N LEU A 52 5.37 7.20 -16.18
CA LEU A 52 5.92 7.71 -14.95
C LEU A 52 4.78 8.30 -14.11
N GLU A 53 4.77 7.96 -12.83
CA GLU A 53 3.91 8.54 -11.83
C GLU A 53 4.78 9.13 -10.73
N ALA A 54 4.62 10.43 -10.41
CA ALA A 54 5.14 10.96 -9.16
C ALA A 54 4.21 10.52 -8.04
N THR A 55 4.77 10.05 -6.93
CA THR A 55 4.02 9.88 -5.70
C THR A 55 4.34 11.08 -4.82
N PRO A 56 3.46 12.10 -4.74
CA PRO A 56 3.70 13.24 -3.87
C PRO A 56 3.96 12.74 -2.45
N ALA A 57 4.93 13.36 -1.76
CA ALA A 57 5.14 13.04 -0.36
C ALA A 57 3.84 13.29 0.40
N TYR A 58 3.45 12.35 1.26
CA TYR A 58 2.34 12.59 2.18
C TYR A 58 2.81 13.54 3.28
N ALA A 59 1.93 14.43 3.73
CA ALA A 59 2.25 15.37 4.79
C ALA A 59 2.66 14.60 6.05
N PRO A 60 3.79 14.95 6.69
CA PRO A 60 4.16 14.36 7.96
C PRO A 60 3.15 14.76 9.04
N GLY A 61 2.91 13.86 9.97
CA GLY A 61 2.19 14.05 11.21
C GLY A 61 3.11 13.89 12.42
N ALA A 62 2.54 13.60 13.58
CA ALA A 62 3.28 13.31 14.79
C ALA A 62 4.04 11.97 14.72
N THR A 63 5.14 11.88 15.44
CA THR A 63 5.88 10.65 15.73
C THR A 63 5.13 9.79 16.75
N LEU A 64 5.45 8.50 16.83
CA LEU A 64 4.84 7.62 17.84
C LEU A 64 5.22 8.04 19.25
N ASN A 65 6.46 8.53 19.46
CA ASN A 65 6.91 9.01 20.75
C ASN A 65 6.18 10.27 21.21
N GLU A 66 5.89 11.21 20.30
CA GLU A 66 5.03 12.38 20.58
C GLU A 66 3.61 11.93 20.95
N LEU A 67 3.02 11.02 20.19
CA LEU A 67 1.66 10.50 20.46
C LEU A 67 1.57 9.74 21.78
N ILE A 68 2.64 9.07 22.22
CA ILE A 68 2.75 8.51 23.58
C ILE A 68 2.82 9.63 24.62
N GLY A 69 3.62 10.67 24.38
CA GLY A 69 3.77 11.82 25.27
C GLY A 69 2.47 12.61 25.45
N GLU A 70 1.67 12.72 24.40
CA GLU A 70 0.33 13.33 24.42
C GLU A 70 -0.75 12.46 25.08
N GLY A 71 -0.47 11.18 25.34
CA GLY A 71 -1.43 10.23 25.90
C GLY A 71 -2.44 9.67 24.89
N VAL A 72 -2.22 9.87 23.58
CA VAL A 72 -3.02 9.22 22.51
C VAL A 72 -2.70 7.73 22.46
N LEU A 73 -1.41 7.39 22.54
CA LEU A 73 -0.94 6.02 22.65
C LEU A 73 -0.62 5.68 24.11
N HIS A 74 -0.94 4.46 24.51
CA HIS A 74 -0.61 3.94 25.83
C HIS A 74 0.93 3.87 26.00
N PRO A 75 1.51 4.18 27.18
CA PRO A 75 2.96 4.16 27.37
C PRO A 75 3.63 2.81 27.02
N ALA A 76 2.92 1.70 27.23
CA ALA A 76 3.39 0.36 26.87
C ALA A 76 3.60 0.16 25.36
N PHE A 77 2.99 1.00 24.50
CA PHE A 77 3.20 0.96 23.05
C PHE A 77 4.66 1.15 22.66
N ARG A 78 5.47 1.81 23.52
CA ARG A 78 6.92 1.99 23.29
C ARG A 78 7.64 0.66 23.05
N GLN A 79 7.18 -0.44 23.63
CA GLN A 79 7.76 -1.78 23.42
C GLN A 79 7.63 -2.30 21.97
N LEU A 80 6.65 -1.78 21.23
CA LEU A 80 6.41 -2.11 19.82
C LEU A 80 7.22 -1.22 18.87
N THR A 81 7.89 -0.17 19.39
CA THR A 81 8.78 0.65 18.59
C THR A 81 10.10 -0.09 18.33
N GLY A 82 10.64 0.04 17.13
CA GLY A 82 11.84 -0.67 16.71
C GLY A 82 12.19 -0.40 15.25
N SER A 83 13.03 -1.23 14.64
CA SER A 83 13.43 -1.05 13.24
C SER A 83 12.25 -1.11 12.26
N ALA A 84 11.26 -1.97 12.53
CA ALA A 84 10.06 -2.12 11.73
C ALA A 84 9.02 -1.02 11.96
N LEU A 85 9.08 -0.34 13.12
CA LEU A 85 8.18 0.74 13.50
C LEU A 85 8.94 1.78 14.34
N PRO A 86 9.75 2.65 13.72
CA PRO A 86 10.62 3.56 14.47
C PRO A 86 9.81 4.59 15.26
N GLY A 87 10.14 4.77 16.54
CA GLY A 87 9.39 5.65 17.44
C GLY A 87 9.45 7.14 17.09
N ASP A 88 10.61 7.57 16.57
CA ASP A 88 10.91 8.98 16.22
C ASP A 88 10.68 9.30 14.74
N ARG A 89 10.25 8.32 13.93
CA ARG A 89 9.87 8.58 12.55
C ARG A 89 8.44 9.16 12.53
N PRO A 90 8.21 10.33 11.91
CA PRO A 90 6.87 10.88 11.75
C PRO A 90 5.94 9.90 11.04
N LEU A 91 4.72 9.74 11.56
CA LEU A 91 3.65 9.09 10.80
C LEU A 91 3.24 9.99 9.63
N TYR A 92 2.56 9.45 8.63
CA TYR A 92 1.82 10.32 7.71
C TYR A 92 0.60 10.91 8.43
N ARG A 93 0.21 12.14 8.06
CA ARG A 93 -0.92 12.86 8.68
C ARG A 93 -2.21 12.03 8.68
N HIS A 94 -2.50 11.28 7.61
CA HIS A 94 -3.68 10.41 7.59
C HIS A 94 -3.59 9.21 8.54
N GLN A 95 -2.38 8.68 8.79
CA GLN A 95 -2.17 7.62 9.78
C GLN A 95 -2.37 8.16 11.20
N GLU A 96 -1.84 9.35 11.49
CA GLU A 96 -2.06 10.03 12.76
C GLU A 96 -3.55 10.34 12.99
N GLN A 97 -4.23 10.91 12.00
CA GLN A 97 -5.66 11.22 12.08
C GLN A 97 -6.49 9.95 12.30
N ALA A 98 -6.21 8.88 11.56
CA ALA A 98 -6.86 7.58 11.75
C ALA A 98 -6.63 7.06 13.16
N LEU A 99 -5.40 7.11 13.68
CA LEU A 99 -5.08 6.65 15.03
C LEU A 99 -5.84 7.46 16.10
N ARG A 100 -5.82 8.80 16.03
CA ARG A 100 -6.54 9.66 16.99
C ARG A 100 -8.04 9.38 16.98
N LYS A 101 -8.65 9.31 15.79
CA LYS A 101 -10.08 8.98 15.62
C LYS A 101 -10.39 7.57 16.15
N ALA A 102 -9.54 6.59 15.86
CA ALA A 102 -9.73 5.24 16.34
C ALA A 102 -9.64 5.13 17.87
N VAL A 103 -8.67 5.81 18.49
CA VAL A 103 -8.54 5.85 19.96
C VAL A 103 -9.75 6.52 20.61
N ALA A 104 -10.35 7.50 19.95
CA ALA A 104 -11.62 8.12 20.36
C ALA A 104 -12.86 7.23 20.16
N GLY A 105 -12.68 5.96 19.72
CA GLY A 105 -13.76 4.99 19.55
C GLY A 105 -14.53 5.09 18.22
N ARG A 106 -14.03 5.88 17.26
CA ARG A 106 -14.72 6.12 15.99
C ARG A 106 -14.46 5.04 14.96
N ASN A 107 -15.47 4.75 14.15
CA ASN A 107 -15.30 3.89 12.98
C ASN A 107 -14.48 4.62 11.91
N LEU A 108 -13.84 3.91 11.00
CA LEU A 108 -12.96 4.54 10.01
C LEU A 108 -13.18 4.04 8.61
N VAL A 109 -13.15 4.96 7.65
CA VAL A 109 -12.89 4.63 6.24
C VAL A 109 -11.60 5.34 5.84
N VAL A 110 -10.55 4.58 5.56
CA VAL A 110 -9.26 5.12 5.14
C VAL A 110 -9.16 5.01 3.62
N ALA A 111 -9.45 6.12 2.94
CA ALA A 111 -9.48 6.21 1.48
C ALA A 111 -8.24 6.93 0.96
N THR A 112 -7.18 6.16 0.71
CA THR A 112 -5.87 6.68 0.30
C THR A 112 -5.25 5.82 -0.80
N GLY A 113 -4.26 6.37 -1.51
CA GLY A 113 -3.62 5.68 -2.64
C GLY A 113 -2.90 4.39 -2.23
N THR A 114 -2.61 3.52 -3.21
CA THR A 114 -1.83 2.29 -2.97
C THR A 114 -0.41 2.60 -2.50
N GLY A 115 0.01 1.93 -1.42
CA GLY A 115 1.32 2.16 -0.80
C GLY A 115 1.44 3.43 0.04
N SER A 116 0.32 4.06 0.44
CA SER A 116 0.30 5.21 1.37
C SER A 116 0.44 4.83 2.85
N GLY A 117 0.63 3.55 3.16
CA GLY A 117 0.61 3.06 4.54
C GLY A 117 -0.79 3.02 5.17
N LYS A 118 -1.79 2.53 4.42
CA LYS A 118 -3.15 2.24 4.94
C LYS A 118 -3.12 1.28 6.12
N THR A 119 -2.21 0.31 6.07
CA THR A 119 -2.09 -0.74 7.09
C THR A 119 -1.85 -0.18 8.49
N GLU A 120 -0.99 0.83 8.63
CA GLU A 120 -0.71 1.50 9.91
C GLU A 120 -1.98 2.15 10.49
N SER A 121 -2.88 2.64 9.65
CA SER A 121 -4.09 3.36 10.07
C SER A 121 -5.06 2.49 10.88
N PHE A 122 -5.08 1.17 10.64
CA PHE A 122 -5.85 0.22 11.45
C PHE A 122 -4.97 -0.60 12.40
N LEU A 123 -3.70 -0.86 12.07
CA LEU A 123 -2.86 -1.70 12.91
C LEU A 123 -2.41 -0.99 14.19
N LEU A 124 -2.06 0.30 14.11
CA LEU A 124 -1.64 1.08 15.28
C LEU A 124 -2.70 1.11 16.40
N PRO A 125 -3.99 1.41 16.15
CA PRO A 125 -5.00 1.37 17.21
C PRO A 125 -5.22 -0.04 17.78
N ILE A 126 -5.17 -1.09 16.96
CA ILE A 126 -5.26 -2.50 17.42
C ILE A 126 -4.12 -2.80 18.39
N LEU A 127 -2.89 -2.50 17.97
CA LEU A 127 -1.69 -2.73 18.78
C LEU A 127 -1.69 -1.88 20.06
N ASN A 128 -2.24 -0.67 20.02
CA ASN A 128 -2.41 0.18 21.20
C ASN A 128 -3.33 -0.46 22.25
N THR A 129 -4.47 -1.01 21.82
CA THR A 129 -5.36 -1.76 22.73
C THR A 129 -4.66 -2.96 23.34
N LEU A 130 -3.94 -3.74 22.53
CA LEU A 130 -3.25 -4.95 23.00
C LEU A 130 -2.09 -4.65 23.95
N ALA A 131 -1.34 -3.57 23.70
CA ALA A 131 -0.29 -3.10 24.60
C ALA A 131 -0.87 -2.62 25.94
N ALA A 132 -2.03 -1.95 25.93
CA ALA A 132 -2.73 -1.54 27.15
C ALA A 132 -3.25 -2.75 27.95
N GLU A 133 -3.89 -3.73 27.29
CA GLU A 133 -4.33 -4.98 27.94
C GLU A 133 -3.16 -5.74 28.57
N HIS A 134 -2.01 -5.80 27.89
CA HIS A 134 -0.81 -6.43 28.44
C HIS A 134 -0.30 -5.70 29.69
N ALA A 135 -0.21 -4.37 29.62
CA ALA A 135 0.25 -3.55 30.74
C ALA A 135 -0.68 -3.66 31.98
N HIS A 136 -1.98 -3.85 31.76
CA HIS A 136 -2.96 -4.05 32.82
C HIS A 136 -3.04 -5.51 33.31
N GLY A 137 -2.31 -6.44 32.70
CA GLY A 137 -2.35 -7.87 33.04
C GLY A 137 -3.67 -8.55 32.66
N THR A 138 -4.46 -7.97 31.76
CA THR A 138 -5.76 -8.50 31.30
C THR A 138 -5.66 -9.22 29.96
N ILE A 139 -4.48 -9.25 29.34
CA ILE A 139 -4.26 -9.95 28.08
C ILE A 139 -4.36 -11.47 28.29
N GLY A 140 -5.13 -12.14 27.43
CA GLY A 140 -5.37 -13.58 27.46
C GLY A 140 -5.92 -14.04 26.11
N PRO A 141 -6.05 -15.35 25.85
CA PRO A 141 -6.48 -15.85 24.54
C PRO A 141 -7.86 -15.30 24.12
N GLY A 142 -8.02 -15.01 22.83
CA GLY A 142 -9.24 -14.42 22.29
C GLY A 142 -8.96 -13.40 21.19
N ILE A 143 -9.81 -13.39 20.16
CA ILE A 143 -9.66 -12.46 19.04
C ILE A 143 -10.04 -11.05 19.49
N ARG A 144 -9.13 -10.10 19.30
CA ARG A 144 -9.39 -8.65 19.46
C ARG A 144 -9.68 -8.01 18.12
N ALA A 145 -8.95 -8.42 17.09
CA ALA A 145 -9.06 -7.89 15.75
C ALA A 145 -9.19 -8.99 14.70
N LEU A 146 -10.21 -8.88 13.86
CA LEU A 146 -10.34 -9.65 12.63
C LEU A 146 -9.93 -8.77 11.45
N LEU A 147 -8.95 -9.22 10.67
CA LEU A 147 -8.50 -8.56 9.45
C LEU A 147 -8.95 -9.38 8.24
N LEU A 148 -9.88 -8.84 7.46
CA LEU A 148 -10.41 -9.44 6.24
C LEU A 148 -9.68 -8.89 5.02
N TYR A 149 -9.08 -9.80 4.25
CA TYR A 149 -8.41 -9.48 2.99
C TYR A 149 -9.16 -10.11 1.80
N PRO A 150 -9.17 -9.47 0.63
CA PRO A 150 -9.83 -10.02 -0.56
C PRO A 150 -9.06 -11.20 -1.16
N MET A 151 -7.74 -11.30 -0.90
CA MET A 151 -6.88 -12.33 -1.46
C MET A 151 -5.91 -12.90 -0.42
N ASN A 152 -5.62 -14.20 -0.50
CA ASN A 152 -4.63 -14.86 0.37
C ASN A 152 -3.23 -14.27 0.24
N ALA A 153 -2.87 -13.77 -0.95
CA ALA A 153 -1.58 -13.13 -1.19
C ALA A 153 -1.38 -11.90 -0.29
N LEU A 154 -2.39 -11.03 -0.21
CA LEU A 154 -2.36 -9.86 0.67
C LEU A 154 -2.26 -10.28 2.14
N ALA A 155 -3.06 -11.26 2.57
CA ALA A 155 -2.97 -11.78 3.93
C ALA A 155 -1.57 -12.34 4.26
N ASN A 156 -0.91 -13.02 3.31
CA ASN A 156 0.44 -13.56 3.48
C ASN A 156 1.50 -12.46 3.59
N ASP A 157 1.39 -11.39 2.81
CA ASP A 157 2.30 -10.25 2.92
C ASP A 157 2.13 -9.51 4.24
N GLN A 158 0.90 -9.43 4.76
CA GLN A 158 0.63 -8.85 6.07
C GLN A 158 1.13 -9.74 7.22
N MET A 159 1.13 -11.07 7.07
CA MET A 159 1.79 -11.97 8.01
C MET A 159 3.30 -11.69 8.11
N LYS A 160 4.00 -11.49 6.98
CA LYS A 160 5.44 -11.14 6.99
C LYS A 160 5.68 -9.83 7.74
N ARG A 161 4.80 -8.84 7.55
CA ARG A 161 4.88 -7.55 8.25
C ARG A 161 4.63 -7.71 9.76
N LEU A 162 3.60 -8.45 10.16
CA LEU A 162 3.29 -8.72 11.57
C LEU A 162 4.42 -9.46 12.27
N ARG A 163 5.10 -10.43 11.61
CA ARG A 163 6.28 -11.09 12.20
C ARG A 163 7.36 -10.10 12.59
N ARG A 164 7.69 -9.16 11.71
CA ARG A 164 8.72 -8.14 11.99
C ARG A 164 8.31 -7.22 13.14
N LEU A 165 7.04 -6.82 13.19
CA LEU A 165 6.51 -5.93 14.22
C LEU A 165 6.38 -6.61 15.58
N LEU A 166 5.93 -7.86 15.61
CA LEU A 166 5.56 -8.58 16.84
C LEU A 166 6.66 -9.49 17.37
N ALA A 167 7.83 -9.54 16.72
CA ALA A 167 9.01 -10.23 17.24
C ALA A 167 9.44 -9.69 18.62
N ALA A 168 9.30 -8.38 18.85
CA ALA A 168 9.60 -7.74 20.13
C ALA A 168 8.45 -7.84 21.17
N ALA A 169 7.28 -8.35 20.78
CA ALA A 169 6.09 -8.43 21.62
C ALA A 169 5.48 -9.85 21.62
N PRO A 170 6.18 -10.85 22.21
CA PRO A 170 5.73 -12.24 22.21
C PRO A 170 4.41 -12.48 22.98
N HIS A 171 3.94 -11.50 23.74
CA HIS A 171 2.62 -11.55 24.39
C HIS A 171 1.47 -11.28 23.40
N ILE A 172 1.72 -10.67 22.24
CA ILE A 172 0.70 -10.42 21.22
C ILE A 172 0.70 -11.56 20.19
N THR A 173 -0.26 -12.48 20.31
CA THR A 173 -0.46 -13.58 19.37
C THR A 173 -1.20 -13.16 18.09
N PHE A 174 -0.81 -13.75 16.97
CA PHE A 174 -1.43 -13.52 15.66
C PHE A 174 -1.45 -14.81 14.84
N GLY A 175 -2.34 -14.88 13.86
CA GLY A 175 -2.45 -16.06 13.01
C GLY A 175 -3.26 -15.81 11.75
N ARG A 176 -3.00 -16.61 10.71
CA ARG A 176 -3.77 -16.60 9.46
C ARG A 176 -4.60 -17.86 9.33
N TYR A 177 -5.92 -17.71 9.29
CA TYR A 177 -6.85 -18.81 9.06
C TYR A 177 -7.46 -18.68 7.67
N THR A 178 -7.05 -19.54 6.74
CA THR A 178 -7.54 -19.60 5.36
C THR A 178 -7.72 -21.06 4.92
N GLY A 179 -8.11 -21.27 3.66
CA GLY A 179 -8.11 -22.60 3.03
C GLY A 179 -6.75 -23.31 3.11
N ASP A 180 -5.64 -22.56 3.10
CA ASP A 180 -4.27 -23.11 3.11
C ASP A 180 -3.79 -23.50 4.51
N THR A 181 -4.45 -23.01 5.57
CA THR A 181 -4.04 -23.23 6.96
C THR A 181 -4.24 -24.70 7.33
N LYS A 182 -3.15 -25.39 7.67
CA LYS A 182 -3.18 -26.82 8.03
C LYS A 182 -3.84 -27.02 9.40
N ASP A 183 -4.52 -28.14 9.57
CA ASP A 183 -5.15 -28.46 10.84
C ASP A 183 -4.13 -28.92 11.90
N ASP A 184 -3.21 -29.79 11.49
CA ASP A 184 -2.16 -30.36 12.34
C ASP A 184 -0.96 -29.40 12.53
N PRO A 185 -0.51 -29.15 13.78
CA PRO A 185 0.60 -28.25 14.06
C PRO A 185 1.94 -28.65 13.43
N ARG A 186 2.24 -29.95 13.30
CA ARG A 186 3.52 -30.39 12.72
C ARG A 186 3.54 -30.10 11.23
N ARG A 187 2.49 -30.49 10.52
CA ARG A 187 2.34 -30.16 9.08
C ARG A 187 2.31 -28.66 8.80
N ALA A 188 1.72 -27.88 9.71
CA ALA A 188 1.72 -26.42 9.61
C ALA A 188 3.14 -25.85 9.74
N ALA A 189 3.94 -26.35 10.68
CA ALA A 189 5.35 -25.98 10.84
C ALA A 189 6.18 -26.35 9.60
N ASP A 190 6.05 -27.58 9.09
CA ASP A 190 6.76 -28.01 7.87
C ASP A 190 6.43 -27.10 6.67
N THR A 191 5.15 -26.74 6.52
CA THR A 191 4.69 -25.84 5.46
C THR A 191 5.27 -24.44 5.64
N PHE A 192 5.34 -23.95 6.88
CA PHE A 192 5.92 -22.63 7.18
C PHE A 192 7.39 -22.57 6.80
N GLU A 193 8.19 -23.57 7.21
CA GLU A 193 9.63 -23.63 6.94
C GLU A 193 9.92 -23.70 5.43
N GLN A 194 9.12 -24.45 4.66
CA GLN A 194 9.25 -24.54 3.20
C GLN A 194 8.94 -23.22 2.50
N LEU A 195 7.91 -22.51 2.95
CA LEU A 195 7.46 -21.26 2.32
C LEU A 195 8.25 -20.03 2.77
N ASN A 196 8.94 -20.11 3.90
CA ASN A 196 9.66 -19.00 4.51
C ASN A 196 11.09 -19.44 4.90
N PRO A 197 11.94 -19.82 3.91
CA PRO A 197 13.27 -20.32 4.20
C PRO A 197 14.11 -19.25 4.93
N GLY A 198 14.67 -19.63 6.08
CA GLY A 198 15.49 -18.75 6.91
C GLY A 198 14.72 -17.82 7.84
N GLU A 199 13.39 -17.80 7.81
CA GLU A 199 12.57 -17.02 8.73
C GLU A 199 12.37 -17.78 10.05
N PRO A 200 12.70 -17.19 11.22
CA PRO A 200 12.52 -17.85 12.49
C PRO A 200 11.03 -17.98 12.84
N ARG A 201 10.65 -19.13 13.39
CA ARG A 201 9.31 -19.32 13.95
C ARG A 201 9.17 -18.51 15.24
N LEU A 202 8.22 -17.58 15.25
CA LEU A 202 7.90 -16.81 16.44
C LEU A 202 6.95 -17.59 17.36
N PRO A 203 7.13 -17.52 18.70
CA PRO A 203 6.27 -18.22 19.66
C PRO A 203 4.82 -17.70 19.66
N ASN A 204 4.61 -16.47 19.19
CA ASN A 204 3.32 -15.79 19.10
C ASN A 204 2.66 -15.88 17.72
N GLU A 205 3.28 -16.56 16.73
CA GLU A 205 2.64 -16.87 15.45
C GLU A 205 1.98 -18.26 15.52
N LEU A 206 0.65 -18.29 15.54
CA LEU A 206 -0.10 -19.54 15.49
C LEU A 206 -0.22 -19.99 14.03
N LEU A 207 0.20 -21.22 13.73
CA LEU A 207 0.35 -21.69 12.35
C LEU A 207 -0.77 -22.63 11.91
N SER A 208 -1.38 -23.35 12.85
CA SER A 208 -2.40 -24.37 12.58
C SER A 208 -3.79 -23.99 13.09
N ARG A 209 -4.82 -24.60 12.47
CA ARG A 209 -6.21 -24.45 12.92
C ARG A 209 -6.38 -24.98 14.35
N ARG A 210 -5.69 -26.06 14.72
CA ARG A 210 -5.76 -26.63 16.08
C ARG A 210 -5.18 -25.69 17.12
N GLU A 211 -4.03 -25.06 16.85
CA GLU A 211 -3.46 -24.04 17.75
C GLU A 211 -4.42 -22.87 17.93
N MET A 212 -4.95 -22.31 16.83
CA MET A 212 -5.87 -21.18 16.88
C MET A 212 -7.18 -21.50 17.60
N ARG A 213 -7.75 -22.69 17.43
CA ARG A 213 -8.97 -23.08 18.15
C ARG A 213 -8.75 -23.29 19.65
N ALA A 214 -7.58 -23.82 20.02
CA ALA A 214 -7.25 -24.09 21.42
C ALA A 214 -6.95 -22.79 22.18
N THR A 215 -6.17 -21.90 21.58
CA THR A 215 -5.78 -20.60 22.12
C THR A 215 -5.95 -19.54 21.03
N PRO A 216 -7.15 -18.94 20.88
CA PRO A 216 -7.41 -17.98 19.81
C PRO A 216 -6.42 -16.82 19.81
N PRO A 217 -5.87 -16.45 18.64
CA PRO A 217 -4.91 -15.36 18.54
C PRO A 217 -5.59 -14.01 18.81
N HIS A 218 -4.83 -13.00 19.22
CA HIS A 218 -5.35 -11.63 19.36
C HIS A 218 -5.69 -11.00 18.00
N ILE A 219 -4.88 -11.27 16.97
CA ILE A 219 -5.10 -10.78 15.61
C ILE A 219 -5.30 -11.96 14.68
N LEU A 220 -6.49 -12.08 14.09
CA LEU A 220 -6.85 -13.13 13.13
C LEU A 220 -6.94 -12.56 11.72
N LEU A 221 -6.12 -13.07 10.81
CA LEU A 221 -6.18 -12.74 9.38
C LEU A 221 -6.95 -13.82 8.64
N THR A 222 -7.93 -13.43 7.84
CA THR A 222 -8.70 -14.36 7.01
C THR A 222 -9.22 -13.69 5.73
N ASN A 223 -10.02 -14.41 4.96
CA ASN A 223 -10.72 -13.89 3.79
C ASN A 223 -12.24 -14.12 3.94
N TYR A 224 -13.03 -13.47 3.09
CA TYR A 224 -14.50 -13.52 3.18
C TYR A 224 -15.04 -14.96 3.14
N ALA A 225 -14.56 -15.78 2.20
CA ALA A 225 -15.02 -17.16 2.02
C ALA A 225 -14.71 -18.00 3.26
N MET A 226 -13.50 -17.86 3.81
CA MET A 226 -13.09 -18.58 5.00
C MET A 226 -13.85 -18.11 6.25
N LEU A 227 -14.15 -16.82 6.39
CA LEU A 227 -14.98 -16.32 7.48
C LEU A 227 -16.38 -16.97 7.46
N GLU A 228 -16.99 -17.14 6.28
CA GLU A 228 -18.26 -17.86 6.15
C GLU A 228 -18.15 -19.30 6.66
N TYR A 229 -17.10 -20.03 6.27
CA TYR A 229 -16.85 -21.37 6.81
C TYR A 229 -16.63 -21.37 8.33
N LEU A 230 -15.91 -20.38 8.87
CA LEU A 230 -15.62 -20.29 10.30
C LEU A 230 -16.90 -20.09 11.13
N LEU A 231 -17.86 -19.30 10.65
CA LEU A 231 -19.12 -19.05 11.35
C LEU A 231 -20.09 -20.24 11.34
N LEU A 232 -19.89 -21.20 10.42
CA LEU A 232 -20.78 -22.36 10.25
C LEU A 232 -20.25 -23.64 10.90
N ARG A 233 -18.93 -23.78 11.08
CA ARG A 233 -18.32 -25.04 11.55
C ARG A 233 -18.34 -25.13 13.08
N PRO A 234 -18.96 -26.18 13.67
CA PRO A 234 -18.99 -26.36 15.13
C PRO A 234 -17.62 -26.35 15.79
N LEU A 235 -16.60 -26.91 15.10
CA LEU A 235 -15.24 -26.96 15.62
C LEU A 235 -14.62 -25.58 15.83
N ASP A 236 -14.98 -24.57 15.04
CA ASP A 236 -14.39 -23.24 15.12
C ASP A 236 -15.16 -22.30 16.05
N MET A 237 -16.23 -22.79 16.70
CA MET A 237 -17.08 -21.95 17.52
C MET A 237 -16.35 -21.28 18.67
N ASN A 238 -15.31 -21.91 19.22
CA ASN A 238 -14.48 -21.34 20.29
C ASN A 238 -13.70 -20.07 19.87
N LEU A 239 -13.62 -19.76 18.57
CA LEU A 239 -13.06 -18.49 18.10
C LEU A 239 -14.02 -17.31 18.36
N PHE A 240 -15.32 -17.58 18.42
CA PHE A 240 -16.38 -16.57 18.51
C PHE A 240 -17.18 -16.64 19.81
N GLU A 241 -17.25 -17.81 20.45
CA GLU A 241 -18.04 -18.11 21.63
C GLU A 241 -17.21 -18.76 22.76
N GLY A 242 -17.78 -18.81 23.96
CA GLY A 242 -17.16 -19.45 25.13
C GLY A 242 -16.17 -18.56 25.88
N GLY A 243 -15.26 -19.18 26.64
CA GLY A 243 -14.35 -18.48 27.56
C GLY A 243 -13.37 -17.49 26.91
N HIS A 244 -13.18 -17.57 25.60
CA HIS A 244 -12.29 -16.68 24.81
C HIS A 244 -13.06 -15.66 23.95
N ALA A 245 -14.39 -15.68 24.00
CA ALA A 245 -15.23 -14.77 23.22
C ALA A 245 -15.15 -13.32 23.68
N GLY A 246 -14.51 -13.04 24.82
CA GLY A 246 -14.43 -11.75 25.53
C GLY A 246 -13.71 -10.60 24.80
N GLY A 247 -12.83 -10.92 23.85
CA GLY A 247 -11.84 -9.96 23.36
C GLY A 247 -12.24 -9.06 22.19
N TRP A 248 -13.33 -9.37 21.48
CA TRP A 248 -13.63 -8.73 20.19
C TRP A 248 -13.82 -7.21 20.30
N ARG A 249 -13.06 -6.45 19.51
CA ARG A 249 -13.11 -4.99 19.46
C ARG A 249 -13.03 -4.42 18.04
N PHE A 250 -12.25 -5.02 17.14
CA PHE A 250 -12.01 -4.50 15.81
C PHE A 250 -12.43 -5.48 14.71
N ILE A 251 -13.15 -4.98 13.71
CA ILE A 251 -13.35 -5.66 12.43
C ILE A 251 -12.80 -4.76 11.34
N VAL A 252 -11.80 -5.26 10.61
CA VAL A 252 -11.14 -4.54 9.51
C VAL A 252 -11.46 -5.23 8.19
N VAL A 253 -11.90 -4.46 7.20
CA VAL A 253 -12.03 -4.90 5.81
C VAL A 253 -11.03 -4.11 4.97
N ASP A 254 -10.00 -4.80 4.50
CA ASP A 254 -8.98 -4.22 3.63
C ASP A 254 -9.46 -4.24 2.17
N GLU A 255 -9.15 -3.19 1.42
CA GLU A 255 -9.58 -3.00 0.02
C GLU A 255 -11.09 -3.17 -0.20
N ALA A 256 -11.89 -2.48 0.63
CA ALA A 256 -13.34 -2.54 0.65
C ALA A 256 -13.99 -2.26 -0.74
N HIS A 257 -13.37 -1.45 -1.60
CA HIS A 257 -13.83 -1.20 -2.97
C HIS A 257 -13.89 -2.43 -3.87
N VAL A 258 -13.18 -3.51 -3.55
CA VAL A 258 -13.25 -4.78 -4.30
C VAL A 258 -14.60 -5.47 -4.09
N TYR A 259 -15.32 -5.12 -3.03
CA TYR A 259 -16.63 -5.69 -2.69
C TYR A 259 -17.75 -4.76 -3.14
N ASP A 260 -18.04 -4.77 -4.44
CA ASP A 260 -19.16 -4.05 -5.04
C ASP A 260 -20.31 -5.00 -5.46
N GLY A 261 -21.45 -4.39 -5.82
CA GLY A 261 -22.63 -5.11 -6.28
C GLY A 261 -23.07 -6.26 -5.38
N ALA A 262 -23.26 -7.45 -5.97
CA ALA A 262 -23.70 -8.65 -5.24
C ALA A 262 -22.68 -9.11 -4.19
N ARG A 263 -21.38 -9.04 -4.48
CA ARG A 263 -20.32 -9.45 -3.54
C ARG A 263 -20.28 -8.54 -2.31
N GLY A 264 -20.49 -7.23 -2.52
CA GLY A 264 -20.65 -6.27 -1.42
C GLY A 264 -21.82 -6.62 -0.51
N ALA A 265 -22.99 -6.95 -1.08
CA ALA A 265 -24.16 -7.35 -0.31
C ALA A 265 -23.94 -8.64 0.49
N GLU A 266 -23.30 -9.66 -0.11
CA GLU A 266 -22.96 -10.91 0.57
C GLU A 266 -22.01 -10.67 1.76
N LEU A 267 -20.95 -9.87 1.56
CA LEU A 267 -20.03 -9.52 2.63
C LEU A 267 -20.75 -8.76 3.74
N ALA A 268 -21.64 -7.83 3.39
CA ALA A 268 -22.40 -7.05 4.36
C ALA A 268 -23.33 -7.93 5.23
N MET A 269 -23.94 -8.96 4.65
CA MET A 269 -24.73 -9.94 5.42
C MET A 269 -23.84 -10.84 6.29
N LEU A 270 -22.67 -11.22 5.79
CA LEU A 270 -21.69 -11.99 6.56
C LEU A 270 -21.19 -11.21 7.79
N LEU A 271 -20.88 -9.92 7.63
CA LEU A 271 -20.45 -9.05 8.74
C LEU A 271 -21.55 -8.85 9.78
N ARG A 272 -22.81 -8.73 9.38
CA ARG A 272 -23.96 -8.72 10.30
C ARG A 272 -24.04 -10.01 11.13
N ARG A 273 -23.95 -11.18 10.48
CA ARG A 273 -23.93 -12.48 11.18
C ARG A 273 -22.76 -12.58 12.17
N LEU A 274 -21.58 -12.08 11.80
CA LEU A 274 -20.42 -12.02 12.69
C LEU A 274 -20.70 -11.10 13.89
N LYS A 275 -21.20 -9.89 13.64
CA LYS A 275 -21.51 -8.90 14.68
C LYS A 275 -22.56 -9.43 15.65
N ASP A 276 -23.63 -10.06 15.17
CA ASP A 276 -24.66 -10.67 16.02
C ASP A 276 -24.09 -11.77 16.94
N ARG A 277 -23.02 -12.44 16.49
CA ARG A 277 -22.33 -13.48 17.26
C ARG A 277 -21.40 -12.91 18.32
N VAL A 278 -20.60 -11.90 17.99
CA VAL A 278 -19.48 -11.43 18.84
C VAL A 278 -19.73 -10.08 19.53
N GLY A 279 -20.74 -9.34 19.07
CA GLY A 279 -21.04 -7.96 19.47
C GLY A 279 -22.11 -7.82 20.55
N GLN A 280 -22.64 -8.92 21.11
CA GLN A 280 -23.67 -8.85 22.16
C GLN A 280 -23.15 -8.10 23.40
N GLY A 281 -23.54 -6.82 23.52
CA GLY A 281 -23.13 -5.93 24.61
C GLY A 281 -21.75 -5.27 24.41
N ARG A 282 -21.23 -5.19 23.17
CA ARG A 282 -19.91 -4.60 22.89
C ARG A 282 -19.94 -3.67 21.71
N ASP A 283 -19.20 -2.58 21.84
CA ASP A 283 -18.94 -1.66 20.75
C ASP A 283 -17.83 -2.21 19.86
N ILE A 284 -18.24 -2.82 18.75
CA ILE A 284 -17.33 -3.25 17.70
C ILE A 284 -16.99 -2.04 16.83
N GLN A 285 -15.69 -1.76 16.75
CA GLN A 285 -15.13 -0.72 15.92
C GLN A 285 -14.82 -1.27 14.53
N ALA A 286 -15.43 -0.67 13.51
CA ALA A 286 -15.28 -1.04 12.12
C ALA A 286 -14.27 -0.14 11.41
N ILE A 287 -13.34 -0.75 10.67
CA ILE A 287 -12.36 -0.02 9.86
C ILE A 287 -12.35 -0.58 8.45
N ALA A 288 -12.70 0.23 7.46
CA ALA A 288 -12.50 -0.07 6.04
C ALA A 288 -11.26 0.65 5.52
N THR A 289 -10.52 0.00 4.64
CA THR A 289 -9.54 0.68 3.78
C THR A 289 -10.00 0.60 2.33
N SER A 290 -9.68 1.61 1.53
CA SER A 290 -10.01 1.61 0.11
C SER A 290 -8.96 2.38 -0.69
N ALA A 291 -8.70 1.94 -1.92
CA ALA A 291 -8.12 2.84 -2.92
C ALA A 291 -9.11 3.98 -3.21
N THR A 292 -8.59 5.14 -3.60
CA THR A 292 -9.20 6.51 -3.63
C THR A 292 -10.51 6.71 -4.42
N VAL A 293 -11.23 5.66 -4.80
CA VAL A 293 -12.44 5.76 -5.63
C VAL A 293 -13.52 6.59 -4.92
N GLY A 294 -13.83 7.76 -5.48
CA GLY A 294 -14.96 8.61 -5.07
C GLY A 294 -14.82 9.33 -3.72
N ALA A 295 -13.69 9.20 -3.02
CA ALA A 295 -13.55 9.74 -1.66
C ALA A 295 -13.49 11.28 -1.61
N GLU A 296 -12.89 11.91 -2.61
CA GLU A 296 -12.87 13.38 -2.73
C GLU A 296 -14.13 13.92 -3.43
N GLU A 297 -14.70 13.14 -4.35
CA GLU A 297 -15.87 13.53 -5.15
C GLU A 297 -17.20 13.40 -4.38
N ASN A 298 -17.35 12.35 -3.57
CA ASN A 298 -18.56 12.10 -2.79
C ASN A 298 -18.25 11.41 -1.44
N PRO A 299 -17.69 12.15 -0.46
CA PRO A 299 -17.39 11.65 0.88
C PRO A 299 -18.57 10.96 1.58
N ALA A 300 -19.76 11.54 1.45
CA ALA A 300 -20.99 11.05 2.08
C ALA A 300 -21.40 9.67 1.54
N ALA A 301 -21.23 9.42 0.24
CA ALA A 301 -21.49 8.11 -0.34
C ALA A 301 -20.50 7.06 0.17
N VAL A 302 -19.23 7.42 0.37
CA VAL A 302 -18.22 6.51 0.92
C VAL A 302 -18.56 6.11 2.36
N THR A 303 -18.97 7.05 3.20
CA THR A 303 -19.41 6.74 4.57
C THR A 303 -20.72 5.94 4.59
N ALA A 304 -21.66 6.24 3.68
CA ALA A 304 -22.91 5.47 3.55
C ALA A 304 -22.64 4.02 3.11
N PHE A 305 -21.70 3.80 2.19
CA PHE A 305 -21.26 2.47 1.80
C PHE A 305 -20.67 1.70 2.98
N ALA A 306 -19.77 2.31 3.76
CA ALA A 306 -19.18 1.66 4.93
C ALA A 306 -20.23 1.34 6.00
N GLN A 307 -21.18 2.24 6.25
CA GLN A 307 -22.31 1.99 7.13
C GLN A 307 -23.17 0.81 6.65
N ALA A 308 -23.48 0.74 5.36
CA ALA A 308 -24.23 -0.38 4.79
C ALA A 308 -23.46 -1.71 4.88
N LEU A 309 -22.14 -1.67 4.69
CA LEU A 309 -21.25 -2.82 4.75
C LEU A 309 -21.14 -3.40 6.17
N PHE A 310 -20.81 -2.57 7.16
CA PHE A 310 -20.55 -3.04 8.52
C PHE A 310 -21.77 -3.04 9.44
N ASP A 311 -22.85 -2.36 9.04
CA ASP A 311 -24.06 -2.21 9.86
C ASP A 311 -23.79 -1.50 11.20
N VAL A 312 -22.90 -0.50 11.18
CA VAL A 312 -22.57 0.38 12.33
C VAL A 312 -22.51 1.82 11.84
N PRO A 313 -22.72 2.84 12.70
CA PRO A 313 -22.77 4.23 12.26
C PRO A 313 -21.43 4.71 11.69
N PHE A 314 -21.49 5.38 10.54
CA PHE A 314 -20.39 6.18 9.98
C PHE A 314 -20.91 7.58 9.68
N HIS A 315 -20.18 8.59 10.15
CA HIS A 315 -20.55 9.99 10.07
C HIS A 315 -19.61 10.76 9.14
N TRP A 316 -20.21 11.62 8.34
CA TRP A 316 -19.51 12.62 7.54
C TRP A 316 -20.16 13.98 7.82
N ASP A 317 -19.35 14.93 8.27
CA ASP A 317 -19.74 16.33 8.46
C ASP A 317 -18.70 17.21 7.75
N ALA A 318 -19.14 18.08 6.84
CA ALA A 318 -18.22 18.94 6.09
C ALA A 318 -17.59 20.02 6.98
N ASP A 319 -18.26 20.42 8.06
CA ASP A 319 -17.88 21.53 8.93
C ASP A 319 -17.15 21.06 10.20
N ASP A 320 -17.26 19.77 10.55
CA ASP A 320 -16.59 19.18 11.72
C ASP A 320 -15.66 18.01 11.33
N LEU A 321 -14.38 18.32 11.17
CA LEU A 321 -13.31 17.35 10.90
C LEU A 321 -13.19 16.27 11.99
N ALA A 322 -13.50 16.61 13.25
CA ALA A 322 -13.44 15.67 14.37
C ALA A 322 -14.61 14.69 14.35
N ALA A 323 -15.72 15.03 13.68
CA ALA A 323 -16.90 14.21 13.44
C ALA A 323 -16.92 13.48 12.07
N GLN A 324 -15.84 13.53 11.28
CA GLN A 324 -15.69 12.73 10.05
C GLN A 324 -15.06 11.35 10.30
N ASP A 325 -15.70 10.25 9.89
CA ASP A 325 -15.12 8.88 9.93
C ASP A 325 -14.26 8.57 8.68
N LEU A 326 -14.43 9.35 7.61
CA LEU A 326 -13.57 9.29 6.44
C LEU A 326 -12.21 9.95 6.74
N VAL A 327 -11.14 9.27 6.35
CA VAL A 327 -9.76 9.75 6.42
C VAL A 327 -9.15 9.64 5.03
N THR A 328 -8.78 10.78 4.46
CA THR A 328 -8.08 10.88 3.17
C THR A 328 -6.64 11.32 3.38
N ALA A 329 -5.80 11.10 2.36
CA ALA A 329 -4.39 11.42 2.45
C ALA A 329 -4.16 12.92 2.21
N THR A 330 -3.41 13.57 3.10
CA THR A 330 -2.90 14.91 2.82
C THR A 330 -1.58 14.80 2.08
N ARG A 331 -1.50 15.37 0.87
CA ARG A 331 -0.26 15.43 0.09
C ARG A 331 0.45 16.75 0.34
N VAL A 332 1.78 16.73 0.36
CA VAL A 332 2.59 17.94 0.36
C VAL A 332 2.51 18.55 -1.04
N GLY A 333 2.05 19.80 -1.12
CA GLY A 333 2.02 20.56 -2.37
C GLY A 333 3.44 20.75 -2.93
N THR A 334 3.52 21.07 -4.23
CA THR A 334 4.81 21.50 -4.80
C THR A 334 5.18 22.83 -4.14
N PRO A 335 6.41 23.01 -3.61
CA PRO A 335 6.82 24.29 -3.05
C PRO A 335 6.70 25.38 -4.11
N ASP A 336 5.90 26.40 -3.83
CA ASP A 336 5.87 27.63 -4.61
C ASP A 336 7.08 28.47 -4.22
N GLY A 337 7.85 28.92 -5.21
CA GLY A 337 9.01 29.77 -4.95
C GLY A 337 9.84 30.05 -6.20
N PRO A 338 10.84 30.94 -6.09
CA PRO A 338 11.80 31.11 -7.16
C PRO A 338 12.56 29.79 -7.35
N HIS A 339 12.35 29.17 -8.52
CA HIS A 339 13.15 28.01 -8.93
C HIS A 339 14.48 28.48 -9.51
N TRP A 340 15.54 27.71 -9.31
CA TRP A 340 16.84 27.96 -9.93
C TRP A 340 17.07 27.01 -11.11
N GLY A 341 18.01 27.35 -11.99
CA GLY A 341 18.25 26.59 -13.23
C GLY A 341 17.27 27.00 -14.36
N PRO A 342 16.86 26.07 -15.25
CA PRO A 342 17.11 24.63 -15.19
C PRO A 342 18.56 24.24 -15.53
N LEU A 343 19.01 23.08 -15.04
CA LEU A 343 20.25 22.48 -15.54
C LEU A 343 20.04 21.95 -16.98
N PRO A 344 21.08 21.97 -17.83
CA PRO A 344 20.97 21.39 -19.16
C PRO A 344 20.80 19.86 -19.08
N PRO A 345 20.08 19.22 -20.03
CA PRO A 345 19.81 17.77 -20.03
C PRO A 345 21.05 16.88 -19.84
N THR A 346 22.17 17.25 -20.45
CA THR A 346 23.45 16.54 -20.34
C THR A 346 24.03 16.55 -18.93
N GLU A 347 23.73 17.59 -18.14
CA GLU A 347 24.23 17.73 -16.78
C GLU A 347 23.51 16.78 -15.82
N TYR A 348 22.20 16.53 -16.00
CA TYR A 348 21.50 15.50 -15.23
C TYR A 348 22.10 14.11 -15.47
N LEU A 349 22.41 13.78 -16.73
CA LEU A 349 23.04 12.51 -17.09
C LEU A 349 24.40 12.35 -16.40
N ARG A 350 25.22 13.41 -16.40
CA ARG A 350 26.52 13.42 -15.73
C ARG A 350 26.35 13.23 -14.22
N LEU A 351 25.53 14.07 -13.58
CA LEU A 351 25.29 14.03 -12.13
C LEU A 351 24.72 12.68 -11.68
N ALA A 352 23.82 12.07 -12.44
CA ALA A 352 23.22 10.76 -12.09
C ALA A 352 24.24 9.60 -12.09
N THR A 353 25.42 9.79 -12.71
CA THR A 353 26.52 8.82 -12.70
C THR A 353 27.63 9.17 -11.71
N ALA A 354 27.57 10.34 -11.07
CA ALA A 354 28.53 10.74 -10.05
C ALA A 354 28.37 9.88 -8.78
N ALA A 355 29.48 9.62 -8.09
CA ALA A 355 29.47 8.86 -6.84
C ALA A 355 28.76 9.63 -5.70
N ASP A 356 28.91 10.95 -5.67
CA ASP A 356 28.21 11.86 -4.76
C ASP A 356 27.87 13.18 -5.49
N PRO A 357 26.66 13.31 -6.07
CA PRO A 357 26.25 14.51 -6.78
C PRO A 357 25.89 15.68 -5.84
N GLY A 358 25.77 15.44 -4.53
CA GLY A 358 25.22 16.41 -3.58
C GLY A 358 25.97 17.75 -3.54
N PRO A 359 27.30 17.76 -3.36
CA PRO A 359 28.10 18.99 -3.34
C PRO A 359 28.00 19.81 -4.64
N GLU A 360 27.93 19.13 -5.79
CA GLU A 360 27.84 19.76 -7.10
C GLU A 360 26.47 20.42 -7.31
N ILE A 361 25.38 19.76 -6.89
CA ILE A 361 24.02 20.31 -6.92
C ILE A 361 23.92 21.58 -6.06
N VAL A 362 24.48 21.56 -4.84
CA VAL A 362 24.48 22.74 -3.95
C VAL A 362 25.28 23.89 -4.55
N THR A 363 26.43 23.59 -5.17
CA THR A 363 27.28 24.60 -5.82
C THR A 363 26.54 25.25 -6.99
N ALA A 364 25.90 24.44 -7.85
CA ALA A 364 25.11 24.94 -8.97
C ALA A 364 23.94 25.82 -8.49
N ALA A 365 23.24 25.41 -7.44
CA ALA A 365 22.15 26.19 -6.85
C ALA A 365 22.62 27.55 -6.32
N ARG A 366 23.78 27.60 -5.64
CA ARG A 366 24.39 28.84 -5.15
C ARG A 366 24.81 29.77 -6.28
N MET A 367 25.36 29.24 -7.35
CA MET A 367 25.70 30.03 -8.54
C MET A 367 24.48 30.69 -9.18
N HIS A 368 23.30 30.08 -9.03
CA HIS A 368 22.02 30.62 -9.48
C HIS A 368 21.28 31.43 -8.39
N GLY A 369 21.94 31.77 -7.28
CA GLY A 369 21.41 32.68 -6.25
C GLY A 369 20.57 32.01 -5.15
N LEU A 370 20.50 30.68 -5.08
CA LEU A 370 19.82 29.98 -3.98
C LEU A 370 20.75 29.80 -2.78
N ALA A 371 20.37 30.33 -1.61
CA ALA A 371 21.19 30.32 -0.38
C ALA A 371 21.18 28.98 0.40
N THR A 372 20.73 27.88 -0.22
CA THR A 372 20.60 26.59 0.47
C THR A 372 21.95 25.93 0.78
N THR A 373 21.96 25.10 1.82
CA THR A 373 23.12 24.32 2.27
C THR A 373 22.93 22.82 2.08
N THR A 374 21.72 22.34 1.77
CA THR A 374 21.44 20.90 1.62
C THR A 374 21.16 20.53 0.16
N PRO A 375 21.69 19.38 -0.31
CA PRO A 375 21.40 18.88 -1.66
C PRO A 375 19.91 18.67 -1.92
N ALA A 376 19.16 18.21 -0.91
CA ALA A 376 17.73 17.98 -1.03
C ALA A 376 16.94 19.27 -1.27
N ALA A 377 17.20 20.31 -0.49
CA ALA A 377 16.53 21.59 -0.69
C ALA A 377 16.96 22.27 -2.01
N ALA A 378 18.23 22.10 -2.40
CA ALA A 378 18.70 22.55 -3.72
C ALA A 378 17.93 21.84 -4.84
N LEU A 379 17.95 20.52 -4.88
CA LEU A 379 17.29 19.76 -5.95
C LEU A 379 15.77 19.95 -5.96
N ALA A 380 15.12 20.04 -4.79
CA ALA A 380 13.69 20.28 -4.68
C ALA A 380 13.25 21.63 -5.26
N ALA A 381 14.13 22.64 -5.23
CA ALA A 381 13.89 23.99 -5.77
C ALA A 381 14.38 24.17 -7.22
N GLU A 382 14.92 23.13 -7.85
CA GLU A 382 15.43 23.18 -9.21
C GLU A 382 14.27 23.20 -10.23
N ALA A 383 14.40 24.00 -11.29
CA ALA A 383 13.33 24.25 -12.26
C ALA A 383 12.89 23.01 -13.04
N GLY A 384 13.82 22.11 -13.40
CA GLY A 384 13.51 20.82 -13.99
C GLY A 384 12.74 19.91 -13.03
N THR A 385 13.15 19.83 -11.76
CA THR A 385 12.40 19.11 -10.71
C THR A 385 10.98 19.67 -10.53
N ALA A 386 10.82 21.00 -10.50
CA ALA A 386 9.51 21.65 -10.41
C ALA A 386 8.64 21.41 -11.66
N ALA A 387 9.23 21.46 -12.86
CA ALA A 387 8.54 21.15 -14.11
C ALA A 387 8.09 19.68 -14.15
N LEU A 388 8.93 18.75 -13.68
CA LEU A 388 8.59 17.33 -13.57
C LEU A 388 7.42 17.10 -12.61
N ARG A 389 7.43 17.71 -11.43
CA ARG A 389 6.33 17.63 -10.46
C ARG A 389 5.02 18.16 -11.04
N ARG A 390 5.05 19.33 -11.71
CA ARG A 390 3.88 19.90 -12.39
C ARG A 390 3.37 18.99 -13.51
N ALA A 391 4.27 18.44 -14.33
CA ALA A 391 3.88 17.55 -15.42
C ALA A 391 3.18 16.28 -14.94
N LEU A 392 3.50 15.82 -13.72
CA LEU A 392 2.97 14.62 -13.08
C LEU A 392 1.83 14.88 -12.08
N ALA A 393 1.43 16.13 -11.89
CA ALA A 393 0.43 16.50 -10.88
C ALA A 393 -0.95 15.87 -11.15
N GLU A 394 -1.32 15.74 -12.42
CA GLU A 394 -2.61 15.20 -12.87
C GLU A 394 -2.59 13.66 -13.06
N GLY A 395 -1.46 13.00 -12.74
CA GLY A 395 -1.34 11.55 -12.76
C GLY A 395 -0.27 10.99 -13.70
N PRO A 396 -0.29 9.67 -13.95
CA PRO A 396 0.75 8.99 -14.70
C PRO A 396 0.81 9.40 -16.18
N ARG A 397 2.01 9.69 -16.69
CA ARG A 397 2.23 10.08 -18.10
C ARG A 397 3.40 9.35 -18.74
N PRO A 398 3.40 9.12 -20.07
CA PRO A 398 4.55 8.55 -20.76
C PRO A 398 5.82 9.38 -20.55
N VAL A 399 6.95 8.70 -20.27
CA VAL A 399 8.25 9.39 -20.03
C VAL A 399 8.62 10.31 -21.20
N ARG A 400 8.31 9.92 -22.44
CA ARG A 400 8.57 10.73 -23.64
C ARG A 400 7.76 12.03 -23.65
N ASP A 401 6.49 11.99 -23.28
CA ASP A 401 5.62 13.18 -23.24
C ASP A 401 6.08 14.16 -22.15
N ILE A 402 6.56 13.62 -21.02
CA ILE A 402 7.17 14.40 -19.96
C ILE A 402 8.45 15.06 -20.45
N ALA A 403 9.31 14.32 -21.16
CA ALA A 403 10.53 14.88 -21.74
C ALA A 403 10.24 16.03 -22.72
N HIS A 404 9.19 15.91 -23.55
CA HIS A 404 8.76 17.02 -24.42
C HIS A 404 8.29 18.26 -23.65
N THR A 405 7.78 18.07 -22.43
CA THR A 405 7.33 19.17 -21.56
C THR A 405 8.48 19.79 -20.76
N VAL A 406 9.37 18.98 -20.20
CA VAL A 406 10.45 19.40 -19.30
C VAL A 406 11.70 19.85 -20.07
N PHE A 407 12.02 19.20 -21.19
CA PHE A 407 13.21 19.44 -22.02
C PHE A 407 12.82 19.56 -23.51
N PRO A 408 12.10 20.62 -23.91
CA PRO A 408 11.54 20.74 -25.25
C PRO A 408 12.63 20.76 -26.33
N GLY A 409 12.53 19.84 -27.30
CA GLY A 409 13.43 19.77 -28.46
C GLY A 409 14.79 19.12 -28.21
N ASP A 410 15.07 18.65 -26.98
CA ASP A 410 16.35 18.02 -26.66
C ASP A 410 16.32 16.51 -26.97
N PRO A 411 17.25 15.99 -27.81
CA PRO A 411 17.27 14.58 -28.20
C PRO A 411 17.57 13.63 -27.03
N VAL A 412 18.24 14.09 -25.97
CA VAL A 412 18.51 13.28 -24.76
C VAL A 412 17.44 13.48 -23.67
N GLY A 413 16.38 14.24 -23.94
CA GLY A 413 15.31 14.56 -22.99
C GLY A 413 14.75 13.37 -22.21
N PRO A 414 14.34 12.24 -22.86
CA PRO A 414 13.84 11.07 -22.14
C PRO A 414 14.85 10.48 -21.15
N ALA A 415 16.13 10.41 -21.53
CA ALA A 415 17.19 9.93 -20.65
C ALA A 415 17.46 10.94 -19.51
N ALA A 416 17.43 12.23 -19.79
CA ALA A 416 17.57 13.28 -18.79
C ALA A 416 16.44 13.26 -17.76
N VAL A 417 15.19 12.99 -18.16
CA VAL A 417 14.06 12.77 -17.23
C VAL A 417 14.36 11.60 -16.30
N THR A 418 14.82 10.46 -16.83
CA THR A 418 15.16 9.30 -15.99
C THR A 418 16.31 9.59 -15.02
N ALA A 419 17.32 10.35 -15.47
CA ALA A 419 18.45 10.77 -14.64
C ALA A 419 18.03 11.75 -13.53
N LEU A 420 17.17 12.72 -13.85
CA LEU A 420 16.59 13.65 -12.88
C LEU A 420 15.80 12.91 -11.80
N ILE A 421 15.00 11.91 -12.19
CA ILE A 421 14.25 11.07 -11.23
C ILE A 421 15.20 10.27 -10.36
N GLN A 422 16.25 9.68 -10.94
CA GLN A 422 17.27 8.96 -10.17
C GLN A 422 17.90 9.88 -9.12
N LEU A 423 18.36 11.06 -9.51
CA LEU A 423 18.91 12.08 -8.60
C LEU A 423 17.93 12.46 -7.50
N ALA A 424 16.68 12.75 -7.84
CA ALA A 424 15.66 13.18 -6.89
C ALA A 424 15.19 12.06 -5.96
N SER A 425 15.25 10.80 -6.39
CA SER A 425 14.90 9.64 -5.56
C SER A 425 16.02 9.23 -4.60
N GLN A 426 17.28 9.52 -4.94
CA GLN A 426 18.46 9.17 -4.13
C GLN A 426 18.86 10.31 -3.17
N THR A 427 18.46 11.54 -3.48
CA THR A 427 18.70 12.69 -2.61
C THR A 427 17.59 12.78 -1.57
N THR A 428 17.94 12.63 -0.29
CA THR A 428 16.99 12.69 0.84
C THR A 428 17.17 13.94 1.68
N ASP A 429 16.09 14.44 2.27
CA ASP A 429 16.14 15.47 3.30
C ASP A 429 16.67 14.95 4.65
N THR A 430 16.64 15.79 5.67
CA THR A 430 17.10 15.46 7.03
C THR A 430 16.29 14.36 7.70
N ASP A 431 15.04 14.15 7.27
CA ASP A 431 14.12 13.15 7.80
C ASP A 431 14.21 11.82 6.99
N GLY A 432 15.11 11.78 6.00
CA GLY A 432 15.32 10.63 5.13
C GLY A 432 14.28 10.49 4.02
N ALA A 433 13.44 11.51 3.79
CA ALA A 433 12.46 11.49 2.71
C ALA A 433 13.12 11.92 1.38
N PRO A 434 12.90 11.18 0.27
CA PRO A 434 13.46 11.54 -1.02
C PRO A 434 12.84 12.83 -1.58
N VAL A 435 13.61 13.63 -2.31
CA VAL A 435 13.12 14.83 -3.00
C VAL A 435 11.95 14.49 -3.93
N LEU A 436 12.01 13.37 -4.64
CA LEU A 436 10.89 12.87 -5.43
C LEU A 436 10.83 11.35 -5.34
N SER A 437 9.68 10.82 -4.90
CA SER A 437 9.35 9.41 -5.09
C SER A 437 8.59 9.26 -6.40
N ALA A 438 9.05 8.36 -7.26
CA ALA A 438 8.38 8.09 -8.53
C ALA A 438 8.33 6.59 -8.82
N ARG A 439 7.29 6.17 -9.54
CA ARG A 439 7.08 4.79 -9.99
C ARG A 439 6.99 4.76 -11.51
N TYR A 440 7.62 3.74 -12.09
CA TYR A 440 7.44 3.42 -13.49
C TYR A 440 6.44 2.29 -13.63
N HIS A 441 5.45 2.49 -14.49
CA HIS A 441 4.43 1.50 -14.81
C HIS A 441 4.59 1.05 -16.25
N PHE A 442 4.57 -0.26 -16.44
CA PHE A 442 4.57 -0.88 -17.76
C PHE A 442 3.44 -1.89 -17.81
N PHE A 443 2.57 -1.75 -18.80
CA PHE A 443 1.44 -2.63 -18.99
C PHE A 443 1.67 -3.49 -20.21
N ALA A 444 1.57 -4.81 -20.04
CA ALA A 444 1.44 -5.75 -21.13
C ALA A 444 0.02 -6.30 -21.10
N ARG A 445 -0.68 -6.23 -22.22
CA ARG A 445 -2.05 -6.73 -22.34
C ARG A 445 -1.99 -8.24 -22.59
N ALA A 446 -2.64 -9.03 -21.73
CA ALA A 446 -2.86 -10.45 -22.01
C ALA A 446 -3.75 -10.60 -23.25
N THR A 447 -3.30 -11.36 -24.22
CA THR A 447 -4.06 -11.69 -25.43
C THR A 447 -4.81 -13.00 -25.25
N GLU A 448 -6.10 -13.04 -25.59
CA GLU A 448 -6.94 -14.25 -25.51
C GLU A 448 -6.64 -15.25 -26.64
N GLY A 449 -5.98 -14.81 -27.71
CA GLY A 449 -5.65 -15.60 -28.88
C GLY A 449 -5.47 -14.71 -30.11
N ALA A 450 -5.28 -15.34 -31.28
CA ALA A 450 -5.40 -14.65 -32.57
C ALA A 450 -6.62 -15.17 -33.31
N PHE A 451 -7.35 -14.25 -33.93
CA PHE A 451 -8.57 -14.52 -34.67
C PHE A 451 -8.40 -14.03 -36.11
N THR A 452 -8.96 -14.77 -37.07
CA THR A 452 -9.05 -14.31 -38.46
C THR A 452 -10.50 -13.98 -38.77
N CYS A 453 -10.77 -12.76 -39.23
CA CYS A 453 -12.09 -12.42 -39.76
C CYS A 453 -12.10 -12.62 -41.28
N LEU A 454 -13.15 -13.23 -41.81
CA LEU A 454 -13.37 -13.40 -43.25
C LEU A 454 -14.14 -12.22 -43.85
N ASP A 455 -14.65 -11.31 -43.01
CA ASP A 455 -15.32 -10.08 -43.40
C ASP A 455 -14.29 -8.93 -43.53
N PRO A 456 -14.32 -8.14 -44.62
CA PRO A 456 -13.50 -6.93 -44.76
C PRO A 456 -13.70 -5.88 -43.66
N ALA A 457 -14.83 -5.91 -42.93
CA ALA A 457 -15.16 -4.96 -41.87
C ALA A 457 -14.56 -5.30 -40.49
N GLY A 458 -13.99 -6.52 -40.32
CA GLY A 458 -13.37 -6.96 -39.07
C GLY A 458 -14.31 -7.63 -38.09
#